data_AF-A0A936ITF8-F1
#
_entry.id   AF-A0A936ITF8-F1
#
_cell.length_a   1.000
_cell.length_b   1.000
_cell.length_c   1.000
_cell.angle_alpha   90.00
_cell.angle_beta   90.00
_cell.angle_gamma   90.00
#
_symmetry.space_group_name_H-M   'P 1'
#
loop_
_entity.id
_entity.type
_entity.pdbx_description
1 polymer ?
#
loop_
_entity_poly.entity_id
_entity_poly.type
_entity_poly.pdbx_seq_one_letter_code
_entity_poly.pdbx_strand_id
1 'polypeptide(L)'
;MSVYDERREELEKHEFMMGTSRGRLAVTLDMLTDALVLVGQHGVYCQSARQPGKPAMDIQIITKQINDAKTLISDVMAELKAARQVN
;
A
#
# COMPACT_ATOMS: atom_id res chain seq x y z
N MET A 1 -6.40 -17.84 3.16
CA MET A 1 -6.05 -18.48 1.87
C MET A 1 -4.73 -17.87 1.43
N SER A 2 -4.17 -18.18 0.27
CA SER A 2 -2.99 -17.45 -0.22
C SER A 2 -3.40 -16.08 -0.77
N VAL A 3 -2.50 -15.09 -0.77
CA VAL A 3 -2.75 -13.80 -1.44
C VAL A 3 -3.07 -13.98 -2.94
N TYR A 4 -2.50 -15.02 -3.56
CA TYR A 4 -2.76 -15.38 -4.95
C TYR A 4 -4.19 -15.91 -5.19
N ASP A 5 -4.85 -16.41 -4.15
CA ASP A 5 -6.24 -16.85 -4.24
C ASP A 5 -7.17 -15.68 -3.92
N GLU A 6 -6.89 -14.91 -2.87
CA GLU A 6 -7.73 -13.82 -2.39
C GLU A 6 -7.77 -12.64 -3.36
N ARG A 7 -6.67 -12.35 -4.05
CA ARG A 7 -6.53 -11.22 -4.98
C ARG A 7 -6.34 -11.66 -6.44
N ARG A 8 -6.78 -12.88 -6.79
CA ARG A 8 -6.55 -13.49 -8.11
C ARG A 8 -6.95 -12.57 -9.27
N GLU A 9 -8.17 -12.06 -9.25
CA GLU A 9 -8.71 -11.22 -10.32
C GLU A 9 -7.93 -9.90 -10.49
N GLU A 10 -7.62 -9.24 -9.38
CA GLU A 10 -6.79 -8.02 -9.37
C GLU A 10 -5.40 -8.31 -9.92
N LEU A 11 -4.77 -9.39 -9.46
CA LEU A 11 -3.45 -9.81 -9.93
C LEU A 11 -3.47 -10.09 -11.44
N GLU A 12 -4.40 -10.90 -11.94
CA GLU A 12 -4.52 -11.20 -13.38
C GLU A 12 -4.68 -9.93 -14.22
N LYS A 13 -5.58 -9.04 -13.80
CA LYS A 13 -5.82 -7.76 -14.49
C LYS A 13 -4.58 -6.88 -14.52
N HIS A 14 -3.93 -6.66 -13.37
CA HIS A 14 -2.79 -5.75 -13.26
C HIS A 14 -1.52 -6.34 -13.89
N GLU A 15 -1.30 -7.64 -13.77
CA GLU A 15 -0.19 -8.34 -14.43
C GLU A 15 -0.34 -8.31 -15.96
N PHE A 16 -1.56 -8.46 -16.50
CA PHE A 16 -1.82 -8.31 -17.93
C PHE A 16 -1.51 -6.89 -18.43
N MET A 17 -1.98 -5.86 -17.73
CA MET A 17 -1.81 -4.46 -18.17
C MET A 17 -0.36 -3.96 -18.02
N MET A 18 0.37 -4.40 -17.00
CA MET A 18 1.62 -3.77 -16.59
C MET A 18 2.84 -4.70 -16.66
N GLY A 19 2.64 -5.99 -16.89
CA GLY A 19 3.62 -7.05 -16.70
C GLY A 19 3.65 -7.54 -15.24
N THR A 20 4.15 -8.76 -15.01
CA THR A 20 4.07 -9.45 -13.72
C THR A 20 4.57 -8.62 -12.54
N SER A 21 5.80 -8.09 -12.61
CA SER A 21 6.38 -7.36 -11.48
C SER A 21 5.61 -6.07 -11.15
N ARG A 22 5.31 -5.24 -12.16
CA ARG A 22 4.57 -3.98 -11.95
C ARG A 22 3.11 -4.23 -11.57
N GLY A 23 2.50 -5.28 -12.10
CA GLY A 23 1.14 -5.70 -11.74
C GLY A 23 1.02 -6.08 -10.27
N ARG A 24 1.96 -6.89 -9.76
CA ARG A 24 2.01 -7.25 -8.34
C ARG A 24 2.26 -6.06 -7.42
N LEU A 25 3.15 -5.15 -7.81
CA LEU A 25 3.38 -3.92 -7.05
C LEU A 25 2.14 -3.01 -7.04
N ALA A 26 1.36 -2.97 -8.12
CA ALA A 26 0.08 -2.25 -8.15
C ALA A 26 -0.91 -2.81 -7.12
N VAL A 27 -1.14 -4.13 -7.12
CA VAL A 27 -2.01 -4.78 -6.13
C VAL A 27 -1.49 -4.58 -4.70
N THR A 28 -0.16 -4.56 -4.52
CA THR A 28 0.45 -4.24 -3.21
C THR A 28 0.11 -2.83 -2.75
N LEU A 29 0.11 -1.83 -3.65
CA LEU A 29 -0.30 -0.46 -3.32
C LEU A 29 -1.78 -0.38 -2.91
N ASP A 30 -2.64 -1.15 -3.56
CA ASP A 30 -4.06 -1.22 -3.20
C ASP A 30 -4.24 -1.81 -1.78
N MET A 31 -3.54 -2.92 -1.48
CA MET A 31 -3.55 -3.51 -0.14
C MET A 31 -3.05 -2.55 0.95
N LEU A 32 -2.00 -1.78 0.67
CA LEU A 32 -1.51 -0.76 1.61
C LEU A 32 -2.49 0.41 1.76
N THR A 33 -3.27 0.71 0.72
CA THR A 33 -4.33 1.71 0.78
C THR A 33 -5.49 1.25 1.64
N ASP A 34 -5.93 0.00 1.49
CA ASP A 34 -6.92 -0.63 2.37
C ASP A 34 -6.45 -0.58 3.84
N ALA A 35 -5.19 -0.94 4.09
CA ALA A 35 -4.60 -0.88 5.43
C ALA A 35 -4.61 0.54 6.01
N LEU A 36 -4.29 1.58 5.22
CA LEU A 36 -4.37 2.97 5.67
C LEU A 36 -5.79 3.37 6.07
N VAL A 37 -6.80 2.94 5.32
CA VAL A 37 -8.20 3.22 5.66
C VAL A 37 -8.56 2.59 7.01
N LEU A 38 -8.21 1.33 7.22
CA LEU A 38 -8.47 0.61 8.47
C LEU A 38 -7.74 1.24 9.66
N VAL A 39 -6.46 1.58 9.49
CA VAL A 39 -5.65 2.25 10.52
C VAL A 39 -6.21 3.64 10.84
N GLY A 40 -6.63 4.40 9.83
CA GLY A 40 -7.25 5.71 10.00
C GLY A 40 -8.55 5.63 10.79
N GLN A 41 -9.42 4.66 10.48
CA GLN A 41 -10.64 4.40 11.25
C GLN A 41 -10.33 4.00 12.68
N HIS A 42 -9.35 3.11 12.89
CA HIS A 42 -8.97 2.71 14.23
C HIS A 42 -8.42 3.89 15.05
N GLY A 43 -7.72 4.83 14.41
CA GLY A 43 -7.23 6.07 15.02
C GLY A 43 -8.32 7.03 15.51
N VAL A 44 -9.57 6.89 15.04
CA VAL A 44 -10.72 7.65 15.60
C VAL A 44 -11.01 7.20 17.03
N TYR A 45 -10.94 5.89 17.29
CA TYR A 45 -11.24 5.30 18.59
C TYR A 45 -10.01 5.23 19.50
N CYS A 46 -8.84 4.94 18.93
CA CYS A 46 -7.58 4.79 19.65
C CYS A 46 -6.84 6.14 19.72
N GLN A 47 -7.21 6.97 20.69
CA GLN A 47 -6.66 8.31 20.90
C GLN A 47 -5.47 8.32 21.86
N SER A 48 -4.56 9.27 21.66
CA SER A 48 -3.40 9.47 22.52
C SER A 48 -3.82 10.09 23.86
N ALA A 49 -3.42 9.45 24.96
CA ALA A 49 -3.57 10.02 26.30
C ALA A 49 -2.66 11.24 26.54
N ARG A 50 -1.58 11.40 25.75
CA ARG A 50 -0.59 12.48 25.90
C ARG A 50 -0.85 13.67 24.97
N GLN A 51 -1.50 13.42 23.84
CA GLN A 51 -1.77 14.43 22.80
C GLN A 51 -3.27 14.41 22.45
N PRO A 52 -4.09 15.21 23.15
CA PRO A 52 -5.53 15.25 22.90
C PRO A 52 -5.87 15.54 21.43
N GLY A 53 -6.81 14.78 20.87
CA GLY A 53 -7.25 14.92 19.48
C GLY A 53 -6.32 14.30 18.44
N LYS A 54 -5.28 13.57 18.86
CA LYS A 54 -4.44 12.78 17.96
C LYS A 54 -4.59 11.29 18.22
N PRO A 55 -4.49 10.43 17.18
CA PRO A 55 -4.41 8.98 17.36
C PRO A 55 -3.25 8.58 18.28
N ALA A 56 -3.31 7.38 18.85
CA ALA A 56 -2.22 6.80 19.62
C ALA A 56 -0.89 6.79 18.81
N MET A 57 0.24 6.84 19.52
CA MET A 57 1.56 7.06 18.90
C MET A 57 1.93 5.93 17.92
N ASP A 58 1.60 4.70 18.26
CA ASP A 58 1.73 3.52 17.41
C ASP A 58 0.89 3.65 16.12
N ILE A 59 -0.36 4.11 16.20
CA ILE A 59 -1.22 4.37 15.02
C ILE A 59 -0.58 5.42 14.10
N GLN A 60 -0.01 6.48 14.66
CA GLN A 60 0.71 7.49 13.88
C GLN A 60 1.94 6.88 13.18
N ILE A 61 2.71 6.04 13.89
CA ILE A 61 3.90 5.37 13.33
C ILE A 61 3.50 4.39 12.22
N ILE A 62 2.48 3.56 12.43
CA ILE A 62 1.96 2.62 11.42
C ILE A 62 1.50 3.39 10.18
N THR A 63 0.74 4.47 10.37
CA THR A 63 0.29 5.34 9.27
C THR A 63 1.49 5.89 8.48
N LYS A 64 2.52 6.36 9.18
CA LYS A 64 3.75 6.85 8.53
C LYS A 64 4.45 5.74 7.75
N GLN A 65 4.67 4.58 8.37
CA GLN A 65 5.36 3.45 7.74
C GLN A 65 4.64 2.94 6.48
N ILE A 66 3.30 2.87 6.51
CA ILE A 66 2.55 2.46 5.32
C ILE A 66 2.67 3.51 4.20
N ASN A 67 2.61 4.80 4.53
CA ASN A 67 2.81 5.85 3.54
C ASN A 67 4.22 5.82 2.94
N ASP A 68 5.25 5.66 3.77
CA ASP A 68 6.64 5.54 3.31
C ASP A 68 6.80 4.32 2.38
N ALA A 69 6.21 3.17 2.74
CA ALA A 69 6.24 1.97 1.89
C ALA A 69 5.55 2.20 0.55
N LYS A 70 4.40 2.88 0.53
CA LYS A 70 3.70 3.23 -0.72
C LYS A 70 4.56 4.12 -1.62
N THR A 71 5.28 5.08 -1.06
CA THR A 71 6.22 5.94 -1.82
C THR A 71 7.29 5.08 -2.48
N LEU A 72 8.01 4.26 -1.70
CA LEU A 72 9.10 3.42 -2.22
C LEU A 72 8.61 2.44 -3.31
N ILE A 73 7.43 1.84 -3.13
CA ILE A 73 6.84 0.96 -4.15
C ILE A 73 6.50 1.73 -5.42
N SER A 74 5.92 2.94 -5.29
CA SER A 74 5.57 3.79 -6.43
C SER A 74 6.81 4.20 -7.23
N ASP A 75 7.91 4.51 -6.53
CA ASP A 75 9.20 4.84 -7.15
C ASP A 75 9.74 3.65 -7.97
N VAL A 76 9.77 2.45 -7.39
CA VAL A 76 10.18 1.23 -8.11
C VAL A 76 9.28 0.97 -9.33
N MET A 77 7.97 1.17 -9.21
CA MET A 77 7.05 1.01 -10.34
C MET A 77 7.33 2.00 -11.47
N ALA A 78 7.78 3.21 -11.14
CA ALA A 78 8.17 4.24 -12.10
C ALA A 78 9.49 3.87 -12.80
N GLU A 79 10.50 3.41 -12.06
CA GLU A 79 11.76 2.92 -12.60
C GLU A 79 11.55 1.75 -13.57
N LEU A 80 10.75 0.76 -13.18
CA LEU A 80 10.42 -0.39 -14.04
C LEU A 80 9.66 0.03 -15.31
N LYS A 81 8.85 1.09 -15.24
CA LYS A 81 8.17 1.65 -16.42
C LYS A 81 9.18 2.29 -17.37
N ALA A 82 10.11 3.09 -16.82
CA ALA A 82 11.14 3.76 -17.60
C ALA A 82 12.10 2.76 -18.26
N ALA A 83 12.55 1.74 -17.53
CA ALA A 83 13.42 0.70 -18.06
C ALA A 83 12.81 -0.06 -19.25
N ARG A 84 11.48 -0.21 -19.30
CA ARG A 84 10.78 -0.83 -20.43
C ARG A 84 10.70 0.08 -21.67
N GLN A 85 10.79 1.40 -21.52
CA GLN A 85 10.72 2.35 -22.63
C GLN A 85 12.08 2.57 -23.33
N VAL A 86 13.17 2.17 -22.67
CA VAL A 86 14.54 2.29 -23.19
C VAL A 86 14.98 1.06 -23.98
N ASN A 87 14.22 -0.04 -23.88
CA ASN A 87 14.38 -1.26 -24.69
C ASN A 87 13.39 -1.27 -25.86
#